data_AF-A0A3C1ZEE5-F1
#
_entry.id   AF-A0A3C1ZEE5-F1
#
_cell.length_a   1.000
_cell.length_b   1.000
_cell.length_c   1.000
_cell.angle_alpha   90.00
_cell.angle_beta   90.00
_cell.angle_gamma   90.00
#
_symmetry.space_group_name_H-M   'P 1'
#
loop_
_entity.id
_entity.type
_entity.pdbx_description
1 polymer ?
#
loop_
_entity_poly.entity_id
_entity_poly.type
_entity_poly.pdbx_seq_one_letter_code
_entity_poly.pdbx_strand_id
1 'polypeptide(L)'
;MNNDFRKFAVHHLGMNGLALDQYGASISNNYISPTIMEERKLNVTQLDVFSRLMMDRIIFLGTQVDDYTANVIQAQLLYLDSSDPGKDIALYINSPGGSVYAG
;
A
#
# COMPACT_ATOMS: atom_id res chain seq x y z
N MET A 1 18.54 -25.18 1.91
CA MET A 1 17.31 -25.04 1.08
C MET A 1 17.57 -25.13 -0.43
N ASN A 2 18.79 -24.95 -0.96
CA ASN A 2 19.00 -24.82 -2.42
C ASN A 2 19.09 -26.14 -3.23
N ASN A 3 19.19 -27.31 -2.59
CA ASN A 3 19.43 -28.58 -3.29
C ASN A 3 18.18 -29.46 -3.46
N ASP A 4 17.14 -29.23 -2.68
CA ASP A 4 15.92 -30.07 -2.70
C ASP A 4 15.09 -29.82 -3.95
N PHE A 5 14.99 -28.55 -4.37
CA PHE A 5 14.31 -28.16 -5.60
C PHE A 5 15.00 -28.74 -6.85
N ARG A 6 16.34 -28.66 -6.90
CA ARG A 6 17.14 -29.25 -7.98
C ARG A 6 16.93 -30.75 -8.07
N LYS A 7 16.98 -31.44 -6.93
CA LYS A 7 16.80 -32.90 -6.86
C LYS A 7 15.39 -33.31 -7.32
N PHE A 8 14.36 -32.54 -6.98
CA PHE A 8 12.99 -32.77 -7.47
C PHE A 8 12.87 -32.55 -8.99
N ALA A 9 13.35 -31.42 -9.51
CA ALA A 9 13.22 -31.09 -10.93
C ALA A 9 13.97 -32.07 -11.85
N VAL A 10 15.15 -32.54 -11.44
CA VAL A 10 15.96 -33.47 -12.24
C VAL A 10 15.41 -34.91 -12.15
N HIS A 11 15.05 -35.38 -10.96
CA HIS A 11 14.67 -36.79 -10.78
C HIS A 11 13.18 -37.08 -10.98
N HIS A 12 12.29 -36.13 -10.64
CA HIS A 12 10.84 -36.35 -10.75
C HIS A 12 10.23 -35.75 -12.02
N LEU A 13 10.79 -34.65 -12.53
CA LEU A 13 10.30 -33.99 -13.74
C LEU A 13 11.16 -34.27 -14.97
N GLY A 14 12.26 -35.04 -14.82
CA GLY A 14 13.14 -35.45 -15.91
C GLY A 14 13.88 -34.28 -16.59
N MET A 15 13.97 -33.12 -15.94
CA MET A 15 14.59 -31.93 -16.52
C MET A 15 16.12 -32.02 -16.51
N ASN A 16 16.75 -31.46 -17.53
CA ASN A 16 18.21 -31.45 -17.63
C ASN A 16 18.83 -30.56 -16.55
N GLY A 17 19.66 -31.14 -15.70
CA GLY A 17 20.26 -30.45 -14.55
C GLY A 17 21.14 -29.25 -14.91
N LEU A 18 21.75 -29.23 -16.10
CA LEU A 18 22.59 -28.11 -16.54
C LEU A 18 21.75 -26.90 -16.96
N ALA A 19 20.59 -27.12 -17.58
CA ALA A 19 19.65 -26.05 -17.93
C ALA A 19 19.04 -25.41 -16.67
N LEU A 20 18.78 -26.22 -15.64
CA LEU A 20 18.26 -25.76 -14.36
C LEU A 20 19.29 -24.90 -13.59
N ASP A 21 20.58 -25.29 -13.65
CA ASP A 21 21.67 -24.51 -13.03
C ASP A 21 21.85 -23.14 -13.68
N GLN A 22 21.72 -23.06 -15.01
CA GLN A 22 21.82 -21.80 -15.74
C GLN A 22 20.67 -20.84 -15.43
N TYR A 23 19.47 -21.37 -15.17
CA TYR A 23 18.31 -20.59 -14.72
C TYR A 23 18.43 -20.13 -13.26
N GLY A 24 18.98 -20.97 -12.37
CA GLY A 24 19.25 -20.58 -10.98
C GLY A 24 20.31 -19.48 -10.87
N ALA A 25 21.34 -19.54 -11.72
CA ALA A 25 22.39 -18.52 -11.77
C ALA A 25 21.90 -17.17 -12.31
N SER A 26 20.93 -17.14 -13.24
CA SER A 26 20.38 -15.89 -13.78
C SER A 26 19.43 -15.17 -12.82
N ILE A 27 18.77 -15.91 -11.90
CA ILE A 27 17.92 -15.32 -10.85
C ILE A 27 18.75 -14.70 -9.72
N SER A 28 19.98 -15.19 -9.49
CA SER A 28 20.83 -14.68 -8.40
C SER A 28 21.38 -13.27 -8.65
N ASN A 29 21.40 -12.80 -9.91
CA ASN A 29 21.92 -11.49 -10.29
C ASN A 29 20.86 -10.40 -10.52
N ASN A 30 19.57 -10.71 -10.37
CA ASN A 30 18.50 -9.72 -10.48
C ASN A 30 17.58 -9.80 -9.26
N TYR A 31 17.78 -8.86 -8.34
CA TYR A 31 16.72 -8.26 -7.52
C TYR A 31 15.66 -9.23 -6.98
N ILE A 32 16.03 -10.05 -6.01
CA ILE A 32 15.07 -10.49 -5.00
C ILE A 32 15.52 -9.88 -3.68
N SER A 33 15.34 -8.57 -3.57
CA SER A 33 15.09 -7.98 -2.25
C SER A 33 13.87 -8.72 -1.71
N PRO A 34 13.97 -9.47 -0.59
CA PRO A 34 12.80 -9.94 0.09
C PRO A 34 12.21 -8.67 0.70
N THR A 35 11.40 -7.95 -0.09
CA THR A 35 10.53 -6.96 0.48
C THR A 35 9.55 -7.78 1.29
N ILE A 36 9.91 -7.94 2.56
CA ILE A 36 9.01 -8.13 3.66
C ILE A 36 7.97 -7.00 3.50
N MET A 37 6.96 -7.23 2.68
CA MET A 37 5.63 -6.78 3.00
C MET A 37 5.26 -7.71 4.17
N GLU A 38 5.71 -7.47 5.40
CA GLU A 38 5.05 -6.49 6.27
C GLU A 38 3.73 -6.06 5.61
N GLU A 39 2.76 -6.98 5.64
CA GLU A 39 1.43 -6.57 6.06
C GLU A 39 1.68 -5.73 7.30
N ARG A 40 1.87 -4.42 7.11
CA ARG A 40 1.78 -3.48 8.22
C ARG A 40 0.42 -3.82 8.77
N LYS A 41 0.41 -4.43 9.96
CA LYS A 41 -0.74 -4.38 10.85
C LYS A 41 -0.94 -2.89 11.04
N LEU A 42 -1.71 -2.29 10.13
CA LEU A 42 -2.15 -0.93 10.24
C LEU A 42 -2.92 -0.97 11.56
N ASN A 43 -2.25 -0.43 12.58
CA ASN A 43 -2.62 -0.60 13.98
C ASN A 43 -4.12 -0.50 14.08
N VAL A 44 -4.80 -1.54 14.56
CA VAL A 44 -6.26 -1.54 14.73
C VAL A 44 -6.69 -0.29 15.53
N THR A 45 -5.83 0.15 16.44
CA THR A 45 -5.94 1.40 17.20
C THR A 45 -5.83 2.67 16.34
N GLN A 46 -5.00 2.70 15.30
CA GLN A 46 -4.84 3.85 14.42
C GLN A 46 -6.04 4.03 13.47
N LEU A 47 -6.63 2.92 13.01
CA LEU A 47 -7.93 2.92 12.32
C LEU A 47 -9.04 3.50 13.21
N ASP A 48 -9.02 3.16 14.50
CA ASP A 48 -9.99 3.67 15.48
C ASP A 48 -9.87 5.19 15.68
N VAL A 49 -8.65 5.73 15.80
CA VAL A 49 -8.46 7.18 15.98
C VAL A 49 -8.93 7.98 14.77
N PHE A 50 -8.55 7.58 13.53
CA PHE A 50 -9.00 8.32 12.33
C PHE A 50 -10.52 8.23 12.13
N SER A 51 -11.11 7.07 12.39
CA SER A 51 -12.56 6.89 12.33
C SER A 51 -13.27 7.75 13.38
N ARG A 52 -12.70 7.83 14.60
CA ARG A 52 -13.23 8.67 15.67
C ARG A 52 -13.18 10.16 15.32
N LEU A 53 -12.05 10.62 14.79
CA LEU A 53 -11.88 12.01 14.33
C LEU A 53 -12.85 12.34 13.18
N MET A 54 -13.08 11.39 12.27
CA MET A 54 -14.06 11.57 11.19
C MET A 54 -15.50 11.69 11.73
N MET A 55 -15.86 10.96 12.79
CA MET A 55 -17.14 11.15 13.48
C MET A 55 -17.26 12.55 14.12
N ASP A 56 -16.15 13.07 14.64
CA ASP A 56 -16.07 14.45 15.16
C ASP A 56 -15.94 15.50 14.03
N ARG A 57 -16.07 15.07 12.76
CA ARG A 57 -15.97 15.89 11.53
C ARG A 57 -14.60 16.55 11.33
N ILE A 58 -13.54 15.83 11.68
CA ILE A 58 -12.16 16.25 11.51
C ILE A 58 -11.49 15.41 10.42
N ILE A 59 -11.01 16.08 9.37
CA ILE A 59 -10.28 15.48 8.25
C ILE A 59 -8.80 15.89 8.34
N PHE A 60 -7.90 14.95 8.09
CA PHE A 60 -6.45 15.18 8.05
C PHE A 60 -5.87 14.90 6.66
N LEU A 61 -5.20 15.91 6.10
CA LEU A 61 -4.41 15.79 4.87
C LEU A 61 -2.92 15.85 5.24
N GLY A 62 -2.32 14.68 5.47
CA GLY A 62 -0.91 14.53 5.89
C GLY A 62 0.05 14.09 4.78
N THR A 63 -0.46 13.87 3.56
CA THR A 63 0.27 13.31 2.44
C THR A 63 0.35 14.30 1.28
N GLN A 64 1.17 13.98 0.29
CA GLN A 64 1.21 14.73 -0.98
C GLN A 64 -0.19 14.73 -1.63
N VAL A 65 -0.54 15.84 -2.29
CA VAL A 65 -1.78 15.95 -3.04
C VAL A 65 -1.61 15.30 -4.41
N ASP A 66 -2.17 14.10 -4.57
CA ASP A 66 -2.34 13.40 -5.83
C ASP A 66 -3.82 13.16 -6.13
N ASP A 67 -4.14 12.69 -7.33
CA ASP A 67 -5.53 12.46 -7.75
C ASP A 67 -6.27 11.50 -6.81
N TYR A 68 -5.57 10.52 -6.24
CA TYR A 68 -6.15 9.58 -5.28
C TYR A 68 -6.52 10.26 -3.97
N THR A 69 -5.58 10.97 -3.35
CA THR A 69 -5.78 11.68 -2.08
C THR A 69 -6.87 12.74 -2.23
N ALA A 70 -6.86 13.48 -3.34
CA ALA A 70 -7.88 14.47 -3.66
C ALA A 70 -9.29 13.86 -3.74
N ASN A 71 -9.44 12.76 -4.49
CA ASN A 71 -10.72 12.04 -4.61
C ASN A 71 -11.22 11.52 -3.25
N VAL A 72 -10.31 11.05 -2.39
CA VAL A 72 -10.68 10.58 -1.04
C VAL A 72 -11.15 11.74 -0.16
N ILE A 73 -10.44 12.88 -0.16
CA ILE A 73 -10.85 14.07 0.60
C ILE A 73 -12.20 14.59 0.09
N GLN A 74 -12.41 14.64 -1.23
CA GLN A 74 -13.71 15.02 -1.81
C GLN A 74 -14.84 14.10 -1.34
N ALA A 75 -14.63 12.78 -1.37
CA ALA A 75 -15.61 11.82 -0.91
C ALA A 75 -15.93 12.00 0.59
N GLN A 76 -14.92 12.26 1.42
CA GLN A 76 -15.11 12.51 2.86
C GLN A 76 -15.90 13.80 3.12
N LEU A 77 -15.62 14.87 2.38
CA LEU A 77 -16.38 16.13 2.50
C LEU A 77 -17.85 15.93 2.13
N LEU A 78 -18.13 15.25 1.02
CA LEU A 78 -19.51 14.95 0.60
C LEU A 78 -20.23 14.04 1.60
N TYR A 79 -19.52 13.06 2.17
CA TYR A 79 -20.09 12.19 3.19
C TYR A 79 -20.50 13.00 4.43
N LEU A 80 -19.61 13.86 4.95
CA LEU A 80 -19.88 14.68 6.12
C LEU A 80 -21.02 15.67 5.88
N ASP A 81 -21.04 16.34 4.73
CA ASP A 81 -22.13 17.26 4.35
C ASP A 81 -23.48 16.53 4.22
N SER A 82 -23.48 15.31 3.67
CA SER A 82 -24.71 14.50 3.59
C SER A 82 -25.22 14.02 4.95
N SER A 83 -24.31 13.79 5.90
CA SER A 83 -24.65 13.25 7.22
C SER A 83 -25.24 14.29 8.16
N ASP A 84 -24.75 15.53 8.09
CA ASP A 84 -25.19 16.63 8.95
C ASP A 84 -24.99 17.98 8.23
N PRO A 85 -25.89 18.33 7.29
CA PRO A 85 -25.75 19.51 6.45
C PRO A 85 -25.72 20.79 7.29
N GLY A 86 -24.78 21.68 6.98
CA GLY A 86 -24.67 23.01 7.61
C GLY A 86 -23.88 23.04 8.92
N LYS A 87 -23.24 21.94 9.31
CA LYS A 87 -22.25 21.94 10.40
C LYS A 87 -20.82 22.04 9.86
N ASP A 88 -19.97 22.74 10.60
CA ASP A 88 -18.59 22.97 10.20
C ASP A 88 -17.75 21.68 10.18
N ILE A 89 -16.87 21.58 9.19
CA ILE A 89 -15.88 20.51 9.01
C ILE A 89 -14.50 21.12 9.25
N ALA A 90 -13.71 20.49 10.12
CA ALA A 90 -12.33 20.92 10.39
C ALA A 90 -11.35 20.15 9.50
N LEU A 91 -10.66 20.85 8.60
CA LEU A 91 -9.62 20.28 7.74
C LEU A 91 -8.23 20.69 8.23
N TYR A 92 -7.44 19.73 8.70
CA TYR A 92 -6.05 19.94 9.10
C TYR A 92 -5.12 19.54 7.96
N ILE A 93 -4.35 20.52 7.47
CA ILE A 93 -3.47 20.35 6.32
C ILE A 93 -2.01 20.36 6.78
N ASN A 94 -1.34 19.25 6.55
CA ASN A 94 0.11 19.08 6.67
C ASN A 94 0.61 18.33 5.43
N SER A 95 0.56 19.01 4.29
CA SER A 95 0.95 18.44 3.00
C SER A 95 2.14 19.19 2.42
N PRO A 96 3.09 18.50 1.76
CA PRO A 96 4.12 19.16 0.96
C PRO A 96 3.56 19.80 -0.34
N GLY A 97 2.24 19.75 -0.56
CA GLY A 97 1.58 20.16 -1.80
C GLY A 97 1.49 19.00 -2.78
N GLY A 98 1.37 19.28 -4.08
CA GLY A 98 1.27 18.24 -5.10
C GLY A 98 0.74 18.75 -6.44
N SER A 99 -0.08 17.93 -7.10
CA SER A 99 -0.67 18.25 -8.39
C SER A 99 -1.68 19.39 -8.27
N VAL A 100 -1.51 20.44 -9.09
CA VAL A 100 -2.43 21.59 -9.16
C VAL A 100 -3.81 21.20 -9.71
N TYR A 101 -3.86 20.18 -10.57
CA TYR A 101 -5.14 19.68 -11.09
C TYR A 101 -5.92 18.84 -10.07
N ALA A 102 -5.21 18.28 -9.09
CA ALA A 102 -5.80 17.45 -8.04
C ALA A 102 -6.24 18.27 -6.81
N GLY A 103 -5.53 19.35 -6.49
CA GLY A 103 -5.80 20.22 -5.34
C GLY A 103 -6.84 21.30 -5.61
#